data_AF-A0A4R2KGX2-F1
#
_entry.id   AF-A0A4R2KGX2-F1
#
_cell.length_a   1.000
_cell.length_b   1.000
_cell.length_c   1.000
_cell.angle_alpha   90.00
_cell.angle_beta   90.00
_cell.angle_gamma   90.00
#
_symmetry.space_group_name_H-M   'P 1'
#
loop_
_entity.id
_entity.type
_entity.pdbx_description
1 polymer ?
#
loop_
_entity_poly.entity_id
_entity_poly.type
_entity_poly.pdbx_seq_one_letter_code
_entity_poly.pdbx_strand_id
1 'polypeptide(L)'
;MYVILHITPTIALRTHLFMTGHPIVSLSTGIGPDEFHNKIDKQLLESQNAKCYTLTKPAFEKATQGELRNYKVTKKSFLFFAEYYGEA
;
A
#
# COMPACT_ATOMS: atom_id res chain seq x y z
N MET A 1 -7.46 16.11 13.01
CA MET A 1 -6.74 16.54 11.79
C MET A 1 -5.50 15.65 11.63
N TYR A 2 -5.59 14.62 10.78
CA TYR A 2 -4.61 13.52 10.64
C TYR A 2 -3.55 13.77 9.55
N VAL A 3 -3.10 15.03 9.37
CA VAL A 3 -2.32 15.41 8.17
C VAL A 3 -0.90 14.81 8.16
N ILE A 4 -0.39 14.36 9.31
CA ILE A 4 0.93 13.71 9.41
C ILE A 4 0.90 12.27 8.86
N LEU A 5 -0.27 11.63 8.77
CA LEU A 5 -0.40 10.21 8.42
C LEU A 5 -0.22 9.88 6.92
N HIS A 6 0.05 10.89 6.09
CA HIS A 6 0.08 10.75 4.64
C HIS A 6 1.25 11.48 3.98
N ILE A 7 2.32 11.80 4.70
CA ILE A 7 3.46 12.57 4.15
C ILE A 7 4.51 11.68 3.45
N THR A 8 4.48 10.37 3.70
CA THR A 8 5.32 9.40 2.99
C THR A 8 4.48 8.19 2.58
N PRO A 9 4.88 7.45 1.53
CA PRO A 9 4.19 6.23 1.11
C PRO A 9 4.04 5.21 2.23
N THR A 10 5.07 5.04 3.04
CA THR A 10 5.08 4.08 4.15
C THR A 10 4.07 4.44 5.24
N ILE A 11 3.96 5.72 5.61
CA ILE A 11 3.00 6.14 6.64
C ILE A 11 1.56 6.03 6.08
N ALA A 12 1.35 6.35 4.80
CA ALA A 12 0.06 6.16 4.15
C ALA A 12 -0.38 4.68 4.16
N LEU A 13 0.53 3.75 3.88
CA LEU A 13 0.28 2.31 3.95
C LEU A 13 -0.04 1.83 5.36
N ARG A 14 0.77 2.23 6.35
CA ARG A 14 0.51 1.86 7.75
C ARG A 14 -0.82 2.40 8.23
N THR A 15 -1.14 3.64 7.88
CA THR A 15 -2.44 4.25 8.20
C THR A 15 -3.59 3.50 7.54
N HIS A 16 -3.47 3.16 6.25
CA HIS A 16 -4.47 2.39 5.54
C HIS A 16 -4.71 1.04 6.25
N LEU A 17 -3.65 0.25 6.48
CA LEU A 17 -3.73 -1.04 7.18
C LEU A 17 -4.36 -0.92 8.58
N PHE A 18 -4.01 0.13 9.32
CA PHE A 18 -4.58 0.37 10.64
C PHE A 18 -6.10 0.64 10.55
N MET A 19 -6.49 1.53 9.64
CA MET A 19 -7.88 1.95 9.45
C MET A 19 -8.75 0.85 8.82
N THR A 20 -8.17 -0.08 8.07
CA THR A 20 -8.88 -1.22 7.46
C THR A 20 -8.94 -2.46 8.38
N GLY A 21 -8.50 -2.35 9.63
CA GLY A 21 -8.68 -3.42 10.63
C GLY A 21 -7.50 -4.37 10.78
N HIS A 22 -6.31 -3.98 10.33
CA HIS A 22 -5.07 -4.73 10.49
C HIS A 22 -4.02 -3.97 11.33
N PRO A 23 -4.36 -3.52 12.56
CA PRO A 23 -3.48 -2.66 13.36
C PRO A 23 -2.15 -3.35 13.71
N ILE A 24 -2.15 -4.66 14.01
CA ILE A 24 -0.92 -5.40 14.31
C ILE A 24 0.02 -5.42 13.09
N VAL A 25 -0.52 -5.80 11.92
CA VAL A 25 0.24 -5.85 10.66
C VAL A 25 0.77 -4.46 10.30
N SER A 26 -0.04 -3.41 10.49
CA SER A 26 0.34 -2.02 10.24
C SER A 26 1.58 -1.57 11.01
N LEU A 27 1.88 -2.20 12.15
CA LEU A 27 3.03 -1.88 13.00
C LEU A 27 4.20 -2.83 12.74
N SER A 28 3.93 -4.11 12.47
CA SER A 28 4.98 -5.15 12.42
C SER A 28 5.51 -5.50 11.03
N THR A 29 4.80 -5.18 9.95
CA THR A 29 5.24 -5.56 8.60
C THR A 29 6.38 -4.69 8.08
N GLY A 30 7.27 -5.32 7.32
CA GLY A 30 8.17 -4.60 6.41
C GLY A 30 7.38 -4.13 5.18
N ILE A 31 7.80 -3.01 4.62
CA ILE A 31 7.21 -2.40 3.43
C ILE A 31 8.35 -2.10 2.46
N GLY A 32 8.29 -2.67 1.26
CA GLY A 32 9.29 -2.49 0.20
C GLY A 32 8.64 -2.20 -1.14
N PRO A 33 9.40 -1.73 -2.14
CA PRO A 33 8.89 -1.58 -3.49
C PRO A 33 8.48 -2.94 -4.07
N ASP A 34 7.37 -2.96 -4.79
CA ASP A 34 6.95 -4.12 -5.57
C ASP A 34 7.62 -4.07 -6.96
N GLU A 35 8.74 -4.76 -7.13
CA GLU A 35 9.51 -4.68 -8.37
C GLU A 35 8.74 -5.21 -9.60
N PHE A 36 7.86 -6.19 -9.41
CA PHE A 36 7.11 -6.81 -10.50
C PHE A 36 6.07 -5.85 -11.08
N HIS A 37 5.15 -5.37 -10.25
CA HIS A 37 4.08 -4.48 -10.72
C HIS A 37 4.62 -3.12 -11.15
N ASN A 38 5.64 -2.58 -10.46
CA ASN A 38 6.28 -1.33 -10.89
C ASN A 38 7.01 -1.46 -12.24
N LYS A 39 7.33 -2.68 -12.68
CA LYS A 39 7.93 -2.95 -14.00
C LYS A 39 6.88 -3.19 -15.07
N ILE A 40 5.92 -4.08 -14.81
CA ILE A 40 4.90 -4.49 -15.79
C ILE A 40 3.89 -3.36 -16.04
N ASP A 41 3.43 -2.69 -14.98
CA ASP A 41 2.40 -1.65 -15.06
C ASP A 41 3.00 -0.23 -15.03
N LYS A 42 4.28 -0.10 -15.37
CA LYS A 42 5.05 1.15 -15.21
C LYS A 42 4.32 2.37 -15.80
N GLN A 43 3.88 2.27 -17.05
CA GLN A 43 3.23 3.39 -17.74
C GLN A 43 1.91 3.80 -17.07
N LEU A 44 1.12 2.82 -16.64
CA LEU A 44 -0.14 3.05 -15.93
C LEU A 44 0.12 3.73 -14.58
N LEU A 45 1.04 3.19 -13.78
CA LEU A 45 1.38 3.73 -12.47
C LEU A 45 1.97 5.15 -12.57
N GLU A 46 2.84 5.41 -13.55
CA GLU A 46 3.38 6.74 -13.82
C GLU A 46 2.28 7.74 -14.18
N SER A 47 1.33 7.37 -15.05
CA SER A 47 0.19 8.22 -15.41
C SER A 47 -0.70 8.59 -14.21
N GLN A 48 -0.72 7.74 -13.18
CA GLN A 48 -1.49 7.94 -11.96
C GLN A 48 -0.65 8.59 -10.83
N ASN A 49 0.61 8.94 -11.09
CA ASN A 49 1.57 9.39 -10.07
C ASN A 49 1.62 8.43 -8.87
N ALA A 50 1.73 7.14 -9.17
CA ALA A 50 1.63 6.06 -8.22
C ALA A 50 2.81 5.09 -8.30
N LYS A 51 3.00 4.32 -7.23
CA LYS A 51 3.96 3.20 -7.16
C LYS A 51 3.36 2.06 -6.34
N CYS A 52 3.69 0.83 -6.69
CA CYS A 52 3.30 -0.35 -5.93
C CYS A 52 4.35 -0.71 -4.86
N TYR A 53 3.85 -1.19 -3.72
CA TYR A 53 4.62 -1.62 -2.56
C TYR A 53 4.10 -2.96 -2.09
N THR A 54 4.99 -3.80 -1.59
CA THR A 54 4.68 -5.14 -1.10
C THR A 54 4.99 -5.25 0.40
N LEU A 55 4.15 -6.02 1.10
CA LEU A 55 4.31 -6.31 2.53
C LEU A 55 5.12 -7.60 2.74
N THR A 56 6.09 -7.57 3.66
CA THR A 56 6.84 -8.79 4.00
C THR A 56 6.00 -9.77 4.82
N LYS A 57 5.04 -9.28 5.61
CA LYS A 57 4.08 -10.07 6.40
C LYS A 57 2.66 -9.55 6.13
N PRO A 58 1.98 -10.04 5.07
CA PRO A 58 0.67 -9.53 4.68
C PRO A 58 -0.42 -9.95 5.68
N ALA A 59 -1.51 -9.17 5.67
CA ALA A 59 -2.76 -9.58 6.31
C ALA A 59 -3.53 -10.54 5.39
N PHE A 60 -4.47 -11.29 5.95
CA PHE A 60 -5.38 -12.14 5.18
C PHE A 60 -6.78 -11.54 5.22
N GLU A 61 -7.44 -11.52 4.06
CA GLU A 61 -8.84 -11.19 3.98
C GLU A 61 -9.68 -12.35 4.53
N LYS A 62 -10.52 -12.07 5.53
CA LYS A 62 -11.25 -13.12 6.28
C LYS A 62 -12.15 -13.98 5.39
N ALA A 63 -12.80 -13.36 4.40
CA ALA A 63 -13.79 -14.00 3.54
C ALA A 63 -13.17 -14.87 2.45
N THR A 64 -12.11 -14.39 1.80
CA THR A 64 -11.49 -15.04 0.63
C THR A 64 -10.23 -15.83 1.00
N GLN A 65 -9.70 -15.63 2.21
CA GLN A 65 -8.35 -16.07 2.60
C GLN A 65 -7.25 -15.55 1.68
N GLY A 66 -7.53 -14.51 0.88
CA GLY A 66 -6.56 -13.87 0.01
C GLY A 66 -5.52 -13.09 0.81
N GLU A 67 -4.27 -13.13 0.33
CA GLU A 67 -3.20 -12.29 0.90
C GLU A 67 -3.40 -10.84 0.46
N LEU A 68 -3.47 -9.94 1.43
CA LEU A 68 -3.48 -8.49 1.18
C LEU A 68 -2.04 -7.99 1.17
N ARG A 69 -1.27 -8.36 0.14
CA ARG A 69 0.18 -8.17 0.11
C ARG A 69 0.62 -6.95 -0.68
N ASN A 70 0.04 -6.70 -1.86
CA ASN A 70 0.49 -5.61 -2.73
C ASN A 70 -0.49 -4.43 -2.71
N TYR A 71 0.07 -3.24 -2.61
CA TYR A 71 -0.68 -1.99 -2.49
C TYR A 71 -0.10 -0.95 -3.42
N LYS A 72 -0.99 -0.16 -4.00
CA LYS A 72 -0.63 1.02 -4.78
C LYS A 72 -0.69 2.23 -3.87
N VAL A 73 0.34 3.06 -3.94
CA VAL A 73 0.37 4.35 -3.28
C VAL A 73 0.38 5.45 -4.33
N THR A 74 -0.67 6.25 -4.34
CA THR A 74 -0.82 7.41 -5.22
C THR A 74 -0.44 8.69 -4.49
N LYS A 75 0.36 9.54 -5.13
CA LYS A 75 0.69 10.88 -4.64
C LYS A 75 -0.27 11.90 -5.23
N LYS A 76 -1.03 12.59 -4.38
CA LYS A 76 -1.88 13.74 -4.75
C LYS A 76 -1.37 14.98 -4.02
N SER A 77 -0.82 15.93 -4.77
CA SER A 77 -0.11 17.09 -4.21
C SER A 77 1.00 16.64 -3.24
N PHE A 78 0.94 17.03 -1.96
CA PHE A 78 1.89 16.64 -0.92
C PHE A 78 1.46 15.41 -0.09
N LEU A 79 0.30 14.81 -0.38
CA LEU A 79 -0.25 13.67 0.35
C LEU A 79 -0.13 12.36 -0.43
N PHE A 80 -0.02 11.26 0.31
CA PHE A 80 0.05 9.90 -0.21
C PHE A 80 -1.15 9.09 0.27
N PHE A 81 -1.77 8.34 -0.65
CA PHE A 81 -2.95 7.52 -0.40
C PHE A 81 -2.66 6.10 -0.85
N ALA A 82 -2.94 5.13 0.03
CA ALA A 82 -2.75 3.71 -0.25
C ALA A 82 -4.09 3.05 -0.56
N GLU A 83 -4.08 2.15 -1.52
CA GLU A 83 -5.17 1.25 -1.86
C GLU A 83 -4.63 -0.14 -2.20
N TYR A 84 -5.41 -1.18 -1.93
CA TYR A 84 -5.04 -2.55 -2.30
C TYR A 84 -4.94 -2.65 -3.83
N TYR A 85 -3.85 -3.23 -4.33
CA TYR A 85 -3.61 -3.33 -5.77
C TYR A 85 -4.07 -4.68 -6.34
N GLY A 86 -3.97 -5.76 -5.56
CA GLY A 86 -4.23 -7.12 -6.02
C GLY A 86 -2.98 -8.00 -6.02
N GLU A 87 -3.21 -9.27 -6.36
CA GLU A 87 -2.16 -10.19 -6.75
C GLU A 87 -2.16 -10.32 -8.29
N ALA A 88 -1.00 -10.61 -8.87
CA ALA A 88 -0.82 -10.84 -10.31
C ALA A 88 -1.42 -12.19 -10.76
#